data_AF-A0A2A2TDF2-F1
#
_entry.id   AF-A0A2A2TDF2-F1
#
_cell.length_a   1.000
_cell.length_b   1.000
_cell.length_c   1.000
_cell.angle_alpha   90.00
_cell.angle_beta   90.00
_cell.angle_gamma   90.00
#
_symmetry.space_group_name_H-M   'P 1'
#
loop_
_entity.id
_entity.type
_entity.pdbx_description
1 polymer ?
#
loop_
_entity_poly.entity_id
_entity_poly.type
_entity_poly.pdbx_seq_one_letter_code
_entity_poly.pdbx_strand_id
1 'polypeptide(L)' 'MPKHKRIGIFTSGRDCSGLNAAIRAVVHCAERTYRWEVLGICQATVDLMANPPFLYNSDDKLTFVYRLINRGIVN' A
#
# COMPACT_ATOMS: atom_id res chain seq x y z
N MET A 1 13.85 19.24 12.28
CA MET A 1 14.00 17.88 11.72
C MET A 1 13.16 17.79 10.45
N PRO A 2 13.68 17.28 9.32
CA PRO A 2 12.85 17.05 8.15
C PRO A 2 11.72 16.10 8.54
N LYS A 3 10.47 16.48 8.27
CA LYS A 3 9.31 15.65 8.60
C LYS A 3 9.36 14.42 7.69
N HIS A 4 9.57 13.23 8.26
CA HIS A 4 9.48 11.97 7.51
C HIS A 4 8.09 11.90 6.88
N LYS A 5 8.05 11.95 5.55
CA LYS A 5 6.81 11.90 4.77
C LYS A 5 6.42 10.44 4.58
N ARG A 6 5.11 10.20 4.62
CA ARG A 6 4.51 8.87 4.52
C ARG A 6 3.36 8.89 3.54
N ILE A 7 3.16 7.80 2.80
CA ILE A 7 2.03 7.61 1.89
C ILE A 7 1.35 6.28 2.19
N GLY A 8 0.01 6.29 2.23
CA GLY A 8 -0.82 5.10 2.36
C GLY A 8 -1.35 4.67 0.98
N ILE A 9 -1.37 3.37 0.71
CA ILE A 9 -1.92 2.78 -0.52
C ILE A 9 -3.00 1.76 -0.13
N PHE A 10 -4.17 1.88 -0.73
CA PHE A 10 -5.23 0.87 -0.69
C PHE A 10 -5.77 0.67 -2.10
N THR A 11 -6.39 -0.48 -2.36
CA THR A 11 -7.13 -0.71 -3.60
C THR A 11 -8.58 -1.05 -3.28
N SER A 12 -9.51 -0.61 -4.11
CA SER A 12 -10.94 -0.92 -4.00
C SER A 12 -11.52 -1.26 -5.37
N GLY A 13 -12.68 -1.90 -5.41
CA GLY A 13 -13.34 -2.28 -6.66
C GLY A 13 -12.93 -3.66 -7.19
N ARG A 14 -12.88 -3.85 -8.51
CA ARG A 14 -12.39 -5.09 -9.14
C ARG A 14 -10.96 -4.89 -9.64
N ASP A 15 -10.18 -5.96 -9.61
CA ASP A 15 -8.80 -5.93 -10.08
C ASP A 15 -8.74 -5.70 -11.59
N CYS A 16 -7.73 -4.95 -12.03
CA CYS A 16 -7.44 -4.71 -13.43
C CYS A 16 -5.97 -5.04 -13.72
N SER A 17 -5.65 -5.34 -14.98
CA SER A 17 -4.30 -5.77 -15.40
C SER A 17 -3.18 -4.75 -15.11
N GLY A 18 -3.52 -3.47 -14.92
CA GLY A 18 -2.55 -2.41 -14.62
C GLY A 18 -2.29 -2.17 -13.13
N LEU A 19 -3.09 -2.76 -12.23
CA LEU A 19 -3.07 -2.40 -10.81
C LEU A 19 -1.72 -2.70 -10.15
N ASN A 20 -1.15 -3.87 -10.44
CA ASN A 20 0.12 -4.31 -9.88
C ASN A 20 1.26 -3.39 -10.32
N ALA A 21 1.26 -3.00 -11.60
CA ALA A 21 2.27 -2.10 -12.16
C ALA A 21 2.17 -0.70 -11.54
N ALA A 22 0.95 -0.17 -11.37
CA ALA A 22 0.71 1.11 -10.73
C ALA A 22 1.20 1.13 -9.27
N ILE A 23 0.84 0.12 -8.47
CA ILE A 23 1.31 0.00 -7.08
C ILE A 23 2.83 -0.04 -7.03
N ARG A 24 3.48 -0.88 -7.86
CA ARG A 24 4.94 -0.98 -7.88
C ARG A 24 5.61 0.32 -8.29
N ALA A 25 5.05 1.05 -9.24
CA ALA A 25 5.58 2.34 -9.67
C ALA A 25 5.51 3.39 -8.56
N VAL A 26 4.38 3.47 -7.85
CA VAL A 26 4.19 4.38 -6.70
C VAL A 26 5.18 4.05 -5.58
N VAL A 27 5.27 2.78 -5.17
CA VAL A 27 6.19 2.33 -4.11
C VAL A 27 7.64 2.67 -4.47
N HIS A 28 8.06 2.33 -5.70
CA HIS A 28 9.41 2.59 -6.17
C HIS A 28 9.76 4.09 -6.18
N CYS A 29 8.85 4.92 -6.66
CA CYS A 29 9.04 6.37 -6.73
C CYS A 29 9.11 6.99 -5.33
N ALA A 30 8.17 6.63 -4.44
CA ALA A 30 8.11 7.12 -3.07
C ALA A 30 9.41 6.83 -2.31
N GLU A 31 9.90 5.60 -2.38
CA GLU A 31 11.07 5.19 -1.60
C GLU A 31 12.40 5.64 -2.20
N ARG A 32 12.57 5.51 -3.53
CA ARG A 32 13.88 5.76 -4.16
C ARG A 32 14.11 7.22 -4.47
N THR A 33 13.08 7.91 -4.95
CA THR A 33 13.17 9.33 -5.33
C THR A 33 12.97 10.22 -4.13
N TYR A 34 11.94 9.94 -3.33
CA TYR A 34 11.49 10.86 -2.29
C TYR A 34 11.85 10.44 -0.85
N ARG A 35 12.34 9.22 -0.65
CA ARG A 35 12.65 8.66 0.67
C ARG A 35 11.44 8.69 1.61
N TRP A 36 10.24 8.49 1.07
CA TRP A 36 9.00 8.41 1.84
C TRP A 36 8.78 6.98 2.35
N GLU A 37 8.17 6.89 3.53
CA GLU A 37 7.65 5.61 4.05
C GLU A 37 6.37 5.24 3.30
N VAL A 38 6.23 3.98 2.91
CA VAL A 38 5.05 3.48 2.20
C VAL A 38 4.31 2.47 3.07
N LEU A 39 3.04 2.76 3.33
CA LEU A 39 2.13 1.98 4.16
C LEU A 39 1.01 1.40 3.30
N GLY A 40 0.60 0.18 3.60
CA GLY A 40 -0.49 -0.52 2.92
C GLY A 40 -1.73 -0.60 3.80
N ILE A 41 -2.89 -0.66 3.16
CA ILE A 41 -4.22 -0.76 3.79
C ILE A 41 -4.97 -1.87 3.02
N CYS A 42 -5.20 -3.02 3.67
CA CYS A 42 -5.62 -4.24 2.99
C CYS A 42 -7.10 -4.22 2.62
N GLN A 43 -7.99 -3.98 3.58
CA GLN A 43 -9.44 -4.07 3.38
C GLN A 43 -10.07 -2.76 2.88
N ALA A 44 -9.38 -2.10 1.96
CA ALA A 44 -9.85 -0.88 1.30
C ALA A 44 -10.36 0.16 2.33
N THR A 45 -11.59 0.64 2.13
CA THR A 45 -12.23 1.63 2.98
C THR A 45 -12.45 1.14 4.42
N VAL A 46 -12.62 -0.17 4.65
CA VAL A 46 -12.84 -0.71 5.99
C VAL A 46 -11.63 -0.44 6.88
N ASP A 47 -10.44 -0.81 6.40
CA ASP A 47 -9.19 -0.59 7.15
C ASP A 47 -8.79 0.88 7.23
N LEU A 48 -9.13 1.68 6.20
CA LEU A 48 -8.88 3.13 6.19
C LEU A 48 -9.74 3.87 7.25
N MET A 49 -10.99 3.45 7.43
CA MET A 49 -11.93 4.09 8.35
C MET A 49 -11.83 3.58 9.79
N ALA A 50 -11.00 2.56 10.05
CA ALA A 50 -10.71 2.11 11.40
C ALA A 50 -10.02 3.21 12.23
N ASN A 51 -10.12 3.10 13.56
CA ASN A 51 -9.48 4.06 14.48
C ASN A 51 -8.64 3.31 15.55
N PRO A 52 -7.29 3.32 15.44
CA PRO A 52 -6.52 3.88 14.32
C PRO A 52 -6.69 3.05 13.03
N PRO A 53 -6.36 3.61 11.84
CA PRO A 53 -6.38 2.86 10.59
C PRO A 53 -5.48 1.61 10.68
N PHE A 54 -5.89 0.52 10.04
CA PHE A 54 -5.04 -0.67 9.95
C PHE A 54 -4.01 -0.50 8.83
N LEU A 55 -2.74 -0.46 9.23
CA LEU A 55 -1.60 -0.17 8.36
C LEU A 55 -0.56 -1.30 8.43
N TYR A 56 0.16 -1.53 7.34
CA TYR A 56 1.32 -2.42 7.34
C TYR A 56 2.44 -1.90 6.44
N ASN A 57 3.68 -2.27 6.75
CA ASN A 57 4.86 -1.76 6.05
C ASN A 57 5.09 -2.45 4.70
N SER A 58 5.80 -1.75 3.83
CA SER A 58 6.17 -2.27 2.51
C SER A 58 7.53 -3.00 2.48
N ASP A 59 8.05 -3.44 3.63
CA ASP A 59 9.40 -4.04 3.75
C ASP A 59 9.60 -5.21 2.78
N ASP A 60 8.64 -6.15 2.73
CA ASP A 60 8.54 -7.15 1.65
C ASP A 60 7.62 -6.65 0.53
N LYS A 61 8.23 -6.24 -0.58
CA LYS A 61 7.53 -5.69 -1.75
C LYS A 61 6.59 -6.68 -2.42
N LEU A 62 6.92 -7.97 -2.42
CA LEU A 62 6.10 -8.98 -3.07
C LEU A 62 4.84 -9.23 -2.24
N THR A 63 5.02 -9.46 -0.94
CA THR A 63 3.91 -9.58 0.00
C THR A 63 3.08 -8.31 0.05
N PHE A 64 3.70 -7.13 -0.05
CA PHE A 64 3.01 -5.85 -0.03
C PHE A 64 1.99 -5.73 -1.16
N VAL A 65 2.45 -5.95 -2.40
CA VAL A 65 1.59 -5.90 -3.59
C VAL A 65 0.51 -6.97 -3.52
N TYR A 66 0.88 -8.20 -3.17
CA TYR A 66 -0.08 -9.31 -3.05
C TYR A 66 -1.20 -9.02 -2.06
N ARG A 67 -0.86 -8.49 -0.88
CA ARG A 67 -1.85 -8.15 0.15
C ARG A 67 -2.77 -7.01 -0.25
N LEU A 68 -2.28 -6.01 -0.97
CA LEU A 68 -3.11 -4.90 -1.47
C LEU A 68 -4.14 -5.34 -2.51
N ILE A 69 -3.79 -6.30 -3.36
CA ILE A 69 -4.68 -6.82 -4.41
C ILE A 69 -5.70 -7.79 -3.80
N ASN A 70 -5.22 -8.74 -2.99
CA ASN A 70 -6.08 -9.76 -2.38
C ASN A 70 -6.78 -9.29 -1.09
N ARG A 71 -6.60 -8.03 -0.69
CA ARG A 71 -7.21 -7.43 0.50
C ARG A 71 -6.93 -8.20 1.79
N GLY A 72 -5.71 -8.74 1.90
CA GLY A 72 -5.30 -9.57 3.02
C GLY A 72 -5.97 -10.95 3.09
N ILE A 73 -6.77 -11.34 2.08
CA ILE A 73 -7.30 -12.69 1.95
C ILE A 73 -6.17 -13.60 1.49
N VAL A 74 -5.74 -14.49 2.39
CA VAL A 74 -4.91 -15.65 2.07
C VAL A 74 -5.84 -16.85 1.98
N ASN A 75 -5.90 -17.49 0.81
CA ASN A 75 -6.53 -18.80 0.66
C ASN A 75 -5.71 -19.87 1.38
#